data_AF-A0A411HMX9-F1
#
_entry.id   AF-A0A411HMX9-F1
#
_cell.length_a   1.000
_cell.length_b   1.000
_cell.length_c   1.000
_cell.angle_alpha   90.00
_cell.angle_beta   90.00
_cell.angle_gamma   90.00
#
_symmetry.space_group_name_H-M   'P 1'
#
loop_
_entity.id
_entity.type
_entity.pdbx_description
1 polymer ?
#
loop_
_entity_poly.entity_id
_entity_poly.type
_entity_poly.pdbx_seq_one_letter_code
_entity_poly.pdbx_strand_id
1 'polypeptide(L)'
;MTNDRENRRSRILLIAILFLVTLFGYSLIPKLGDGDELRAQSVLEFITGTARVLAWPIQLFPLAWLSVAAWSIHALLKRKALSRVDAFFIGLAMWVFLQAIAIAYGRGHSLIAVPSRYTDTLLLGLIANLYFGCRLFQASQYIPRPFLRVAGRTSMVALGICMALFFGVATIDGVLEANITQASRQSTLFVTRALLHDPTIDVDKFELPYPRKPRLAMLLADSTMQQLLRIDKNDLPLPCDAKRVGLLSRMVCAAEAIVPHNPLGLFARSERKSPDRSLSKCHLDDFSGGSSATNLPANLPVRFTGWVISDNFPYFSVFNQPRILLLGKDVEYAVTGVAHARPDVATALKSARYHWTGVDITTSASGVAAGDYEIAIRNANSVPCKTGTFVHKP
;
A
#
# COMPACT_ATOMS: atom_id res chain seq x y z
N MET A 1 -53.05 -8.73 15.80
CA MET A 1 -52.81 -8.96 14.35
C MET A 1 -52.70 -7.68 13.50
N THR A 2 -53.29 -6.55 13.91
CA THR A 2 -53.17 -5.26 13.19
C THR A 2 -51.77 -4.65 13.28
N ASN A 3 -51.12 -4.76 14.44
CA ASN A 3 -49.79 -4.18 14.72
C ASN A 3 -48.66 -4.77 13.82
N ASP A 4 -48.72 -6.05 13.46
CA ASP A 4 -47.71 -6.67 12.57
C ASP A 4 -47.79 -6.19 11.12
N ARG A 5 -49.00 -5.90 10.63
CA ARG A 5 -49.18 -5.40 9.26
C ARG A 5 -48.69 -3.95 9.13
N GLU A 6 -48.96 -3.14 10.15
CA GLU A 6 -48.48 -1.75 10.22
C GLU A 6 -46.95 -1.68 10.31
N ASN A 7 -46.35 -2.52 11.15
CA ASN A 7 -44.89 -2.67 11.23
C ASN A 7 -44.28 -3.15 9.90
N ARG A 8 -44.94 -4.08 9.20
CA ARG A 8 -44.46 -4.56 7.89
C ARG A 8 -44.49 -3.45 6.83
N ARG A 9 -45.57 -2.67 6.77
CA ARG A 9 -45.70 -1.54 5.83
C ARG A 9 -44.61 -0.49 6.09
N SER A 10 -44.42 -0.12 7.36
CA SER A 10 -43.40 0.85 7.77
C SER A 10 -41.99 0.39 7.37
N ARG A 11 -41.67 -0.90 7.54
CA ARG A 11 -40.38 -1.47 7.12
C ARG A 11 -40.19 -1.44 5.60
N ILE A 12 -41.20 -1.80 4.83
CA ILE A 12 -41.13 -1.76 3.36
C ILE A 12 -40.94 -0.33 2.87
N LEU A 13 -41.68 0.62 3.46
CA LEU A 13 -41.60 2.04 3.12
C LEU A 13 -40.20 2.59 3.44
N LEU A 14 -39.62 2.24 4.59
CA LEU A 14 -38.25 2.60 4.94
C LEU A 14 -37.23 2.03 3.94
N ILE A 15 -37.36 0.76 3.55
CA ILE A 15 -36.48 0.14 2.55
C ILE A 15 -36.59 0.85 1.20
N ALA A 16 -37.81 1.19 0.77
CA ALA A 16 -38.05 1.90 -0.48
C ALA A 16 -37.40 3.30 -0.46
N ILE A 17 -37.54 4.05 0.64
CA ILE A 17 -36.87 5.35 0.81
C ILE A 17 -35.35 5.20 0.74
N LEU A 18 -34.78 4.24 1.48
CA LEU A 18 -33.33 3.99 1.47
C LEU A 18 -32.81 3.63 0.07
N PHE A 19 -33.58 2.86 -0.69
CA PHE A 19 -33.25 2.52 -2.06
C PHE A 19 -33.28 3.74 -3.00
N LEU A 20 -34.31 4.58 -2.90
CA LEU A 20 -34.41 5.82 -3.68
C LEU A 20 -33.27 6.79 -3.35
N VAL A 21 -32.94 6.97 -2.08
CA VAL A 21 -31.79 7.78 -1.65
C VAL A 21 -30.48 7.23 -2.23
N THR A 22 -30.33 5.90 -2.28
CA THR A 22 -29.15 5.26 -2.88
C THR A 22 -29.06 5.53 -4.38
N LEU A 23 -30.16 5.39 -5.12
CA LEU A 23 -30.21 5.68 -6.56
C LEU A 23 -29.92 7.15 -6.86
N PHE A 24 -30.50 8.06 -6.07
CA PHE A 24 -30.25 9.49 -6.18
C PHE A 24 -28.81 9.86 -5.83
N GLY A 25 -28.25 9.28 -4.76
CA GLY A 25 -26.84 9.45 -4.42
C GLY A 25 -25.93 8.96 -5.54
N TYR A 26 -26.24 7.81 -6.13
CA TYR A 26 -25.47 7.24 -7.25
C TYR A 26 -25.52 8.13 -8.50
N SER A 27 -26.67 8.71 -8.83
CA SER A 27 -26.78 9.59 -10.02
C SER A 27 -26.03 10.92 -9.86
N LEU A 28 -25.75 11.35 -8.63
CA LEU A 28 -24.95 12.53 -8.32
C LEU A 28 -23.43 12.29 -8.35
N ILE A 29 -22.97 11.04 -8.44
CA ILE A 29 -21.52 10.75 -8.49
C ILE A 29 -20.98 11.20 -9.85
N PRO A 30 -20.05 12.17 -9.90
CA PRO A 30 -19.48 12.63 -11.16
C PRO A 30 -18.68 11.51 -11.83
N LYS A 31 -18.86 11.37 -13.15
CA LYS A 31 -18.05 10.45 -13.95
C LYS A 31 -16.63 10.99 -14.06
N LEU A 32 -15.68 10.31 -13.42
CA LEU A 32 -14.26 10.58 -13.56
C LEU A 32 -13.76 9.91 -14.84
N GLY A 33 -13.42 10.70 -15.86
CA GLY A 33 -13.03 10.20 -17.20
C GLY A 33 -11.81 9.26 -17.20
N ASP A 34 -10.91 9.41 -16.23
CA ASP A 34 -9.66 8.63 -16.14
C ASP A 34 -9.79 7.41 -15.20
N GLY A 35 -10.98 7.13 -14.66
CA GLY A 35 -11.16 6.10 -13.62
C GLY A 35 -11.37 4.68 -14.15
N ASP A 36 -11.60 4.51 -15.44
CA ASP A 36 -12.01 3.23 -16.02
C ASP A 36 -10.88 2.19 -16.03
N GLU A 37 -9.61 2.62 -16.05
CA GLU A 37 -8.44 1.72 -16.02
C GLU A 37 -8.34 0.90 -14.72
N LEU A 38 -8.89 1.42 -13.62
CA LEU A 38 -8.79 0.79 -12.30
C LEU A 38 -9.95 -0.19 -12.01
N ARG A 39 -11.02 -0.12 -12.81
CA ARG A 39 -12.17 -1.01 -12.65
C ARG A 39 -11.82 -2.41 -13.10
N ALA A 40 -12.42 -3.42 -12.47
CA ALA A 40 -12.26 -4.79 -12.92
C ALA A 40 -12.65 -4.92 -14.40
N GLN A 41 -11.72 -5.41 -15.24
CA GLN A 41 -11.89 -5.48 -16.70
C GLN A 41 -12.59 -6.76 -17.15
N SER A 42 -12.78 -7.72 -16.23
CA SER A 42 -13.47 -8.98 -16.51
C SER A 42 -14.21 -9.50 -15.27
N VAL A 43 -15.16 -10.40 -15.49
CA VAL A 43 -15.87 -11.11 -14.41
C VAL A 43 -14.88 -11.87 -13.52
N LEU A 44 -13.83 -12.46 -14.10
CA LEU A 44 -12.80 -13.16 -13.35
C LEU A 44 -11.97 -12.20 -12.49
N GLU A 45 -11.57 -11.05 -13.02
CA GLU A 45 -10.91 -10.00 -12.22
C GLU A 45 -11.81 -9.49 -11.09
N PHE A 46 -13.10 -9.36 -11.34
CA PHE A 46 -14.07 -8.95 -10.33
C PHE A 46 -14.21 -10.00 -9.20
N ILE A 47 -14.35 -11.28 -9.54
CA ILE A 47 -14.43 -12.38 -8.56
C ILE A 47 -13.14 -12.50 -7.77
N THR A 48 -11.99 -12.50 -8.45
CA THR A 48 -10.67 -12.60 -7.80
C THR A 48 -10.37 -11.38 -6.94
N GLY A 49 -10.75 -10.18 -7.40
CA GLY A 49 -10.68 -8.94 -6.62
C GLY A 49 -11.55 -9.02 -5.37
N THR A 50 -12.80 -9.48 -5.49
CA THR A 50 -13.72 -9.63 -4.35
C THR A 50 -13.16 -10.62 -3.33
N ALA A 51 -12.66 -11.77 -3.80
CA ALA A 51 -12.02 -12.76 -2.95
C ALA A 51 -10.78 -12.19 -2.24
N ARG A 52 -9.95 -11.39 -2.92
CA ARG A 52 -8.78 -10.73 -2.31
C ARG A 52 -9.18 -9.69 -1.26
N VAL A 53 -10.22 -8.91 -1.50
CA VAL A 53 -10.71 -7.93 -0.52
C VAL A 53 -11.27 -8.64 0.71
N LEU A 54 -12.09 -9.68 0.52
CA LEU A 54 -12.61 -10.50 1.62
C LEU A 54 -11.53 -11.34 2.30
N ALA A 55 -10.39 -11.54 1.65
CA ALA A 55 -9.22 -12.19 2.22
C ALA A 55 -8.37 -11.23 3.06
N TRP A 56 -8.68 -9.94 3.16
CA TRP A 56 -7.97 -9.09 4.11
C TRP A 56 -8.31 -9.53 5.56
N PRO A 57 -7.34 -9.60 6.48
CA PRO A 57 -5.95 -9.13 6.36
C PRO A 57 -4.94 -10.12 5.80
N ILE A 58 -5.27 -11.41 5.68
CA ILE A 58 -4.34 -12.48 5.28
C ILE A 58 -5.01 -13.34 4.24
N GLN A 59 -4.33 -13.70 3.14
CA GLN A 59 -4.93 -14.38 1.98
C GLN A 59 -5.81 -15.63 2.27
N LEU A 60 -5.67 -16.28 3.42
CA LEU A 60 -6.48 -17.40 3.89
C LEU A 60 -7.80 -17.00 4.60
N PHE A 61 -8.04 -15.71 4.81
CA PHE A 61 -9.18 -15.15 5.52
C PHE A 61 -10.56 -15.34 4.83
N PRO A 62 -10.71 -15.73 3.54
CA PRO A 62 -12.03 -16.12 3.02
C PRO A 62 -12.68 -17.25 3.84
N LEU A 63 -11.86 -18.08 4.50
CA LEU A 63 -12.34 -19.12 5.41
C LEU A 63 -13.00 -18.56 6.68
N ALA A 64 -12.64 -17.35 7.13
CA ALA A 64 -13.28 -16.71 8.28
C ALA A 64 -14.76 -16.46 8.02
N TRP A 65 -15.13 -16.08 6.79
CA TRP A 65 -16.50 -15.85 6.34
C TRP A 65 -17.38 -17.11 6.35
N LEU A 66 -16.78 -18.30 6.42
CA LEU A 66 -17.52 -19.54 6.64
C LEU A 66 -18.25 -19.54 7.99
N SER A 67 -17.76 -18.81 8.99
CA SER A 67 -18.41 -18.71 10.30
C SER A 67 -19.78 -18.05 10.20
N VAL A 68 -19.84 -16.88 9.54
CA VAL A 68 -21.07 -16.14 9.25
C VAL A 68 -22.01 -17.00 8.40
N ALA A 69 -21.50 -17.61 7.33
CA ALA A 69 -22.30 -18.42 6.42
C ALA A 69 -22.87 -19.67 7.13
N ALA A 70 -22.03 -20.43 7.85
CA ALA A 70 -22.43 -21.64 8.55
C ALA A 70 -23.47 -21.35 9.64
N TRP A 71 -23.28 -20.27 10.41
CA TRP A 71 -24.26 -19.88 11.42
C TRP A 71 -25.59 -19.42 10.79
N SER A 72 -25.53 -18.60 9.73
CA SER A 72 -26.72 -18.12 9.03
C SER A 72 -27.53 -19.28 8.44
N ILE A 73 -26.86 -20.23 7.78
CA ILE A 73 -27.49 -21.45 7.25
C ILE A 73 -28.07 -22.28 8.40
N HIS A 74 -27.33 -22.46 9.50
CA HIS A 74 -27.82 -23.20 10.66
C HIS A 74 -29.10 -22.57 11.25
N ALA A 75 -29.11 -21.25 11.42
CA ALA A 75 -30.26 -20.51 11.94
C ALA A 75 -31.48 -20.64 11.03
N LEU A 76 -31.28 -20.51 9.71
CA LEU A 76 -32.33 -20.66 8.70
C LEU A 76 -32.90 -22.09 8.68
N LEU A 77 -32.05 -23.11 8.62
CA LEU A 77 -32.48 -24.52 8.57
C LEU A 77 -33.20 -24.96 9.83
N LYS A 78 -32.82 -24.43 11.00
CA LYS A 78 -33.48 -24.75 12.27
C LYS A 78 -34.71 -23.87 12.55
N ARG A 79 -35.06 -22.96 11.63
CA ARG A 79 -36.14 -21.98 11.80
C ARG A 79 -36.07 -21.29 13.17
N LYS A 80 -34.87 -21.12 13.71
CA LYS A 80 -34.69 -20.45 15.00
C LYS A 80 -34.91 -18.96 14.78
N ALA A 81 -35.61 -18.33 15.72
CA ALA A 81 -35.64 -16.88 15.76
C ALA A 81 -34.20 -16.38 15.92
N LEU A 82 -33.69 -15.67 14.91
CA LEU A 82 -32.44 -14.94 15.02
C LEU A 82 -32.59 -13.95 16.18
N SER A 83 -31.63 -13.95 17.11
CA SER A 83 -31.63 -12.92 18.14
C SER A 83 -31.43 -11.55 17.48
N ARG A 84 -31.84 -10.47 18.17
CA ARG A 84 -31.62 -9.10 17.67
C ARG A 84 -30.14 -8.83 17.41
N VAL A 85 -29.26 -9.40 18.24
CA VAL A 85 -27.80 -9.31 18.11
C VAL A 85 -27.30 -10.09 16.90
N ASP A 86 -27.81 -11.32 16.67
CA ASP A 86 -27.47 -12.10 15.47
C ASP A 86 -27.89 -11.35 14.19
N ALA A 87 -29.10 -10.76 14.18
CA ALA A 87 -29.57 -9.97 13.04
C ALA A 87 -28.71 -8.73 12.77
N PHE A 88 -28.27 -8.04 13.83
CA PHE A 88 -27.34 -6.90 13.71
C PHE A 88 -26.01 -7.31 13.07
N PHE A 89 -25.37 -8.39 13.56
CA PHE A 89 -24.10 -8.85 13.00
C PHE A 89 -24.22 -9.45 11.60
N ILE A 90 -25.35 -10.08 11.24
CA ILE A 90 -25.63 -10.48 9.85
C ILE A 90 -25.70 -9.24 8.96
N GLY A 91 -26.43 -8.20 9.39
CA GLY A 91 -26.51 -6.93 8.68
C GLY A 91 -25.13 -6.28 8.49
N LEU A 92 -24.31 -6.29 9.54
CA LEU A 92 -22.93 -5.78 9.49
C LEU A 92 -22.07 -6.59 8.50
N ALA A 93 -22.11 -7.92 8.56
CA ALA A 93 -21.36 -8.79 7.66
C ALA A 93 -21.80 -8.61 6.19
N MET A 94 -23.11 -8.51 5.93
CA MET A 94 -23.65 -8.23 4.61
C MET A 94 -23.21 -6.85 4.09
N TRP A 95 -23.23 -5.82 4.94
CA TRP A 95 -22.77 -4.50 4.57
C TRP A 95 -21.29 -4.50 4.18
N VAL A 96 -20.43 -5.13 4.98
CA VAL A 96 -19.00 -5.26 4.64
C VAL A 96 -18.78 -6.09 3.37
N PHE A 97 -19.55 -7.15 3.17
CA PHE A 97 -19.48 -7.94 1.94
C PHE A 97 -19.84 -7.11 0.69
N LEU A 98 -20.88 -6.27 0.78
CA LEU A 98 -21.24 -5.34 -0.30
C LEU A 98 -20.15 -4.29 -0.54
N GLN A 99 -19.51 -3.79 0.53
CA GLN A 99 -18.36 -2.89 0.40
C GLN A 99 -17.19 -3.59 -0.30
N ALA A 100 -16.90 -4.86 0.03
CA ALA A 100 -15.86 -5.62 -0.63
C ALA A 100 -16.13 -5.80 -2.14
N ILE A 101 -17.38 -6.08 -2.51
CA ILE A 101 -17.84 -6.10 -3.91
C ILE A 101 -17.62 -4.74 -4.58
N ALA A 102 -18.02 -3.65 -3.93
CA ALA A 102 -17.86 -2.31 -4.49
C ALA A 102 -16.39 -1.93 -4.70
N ILE A 103 -15.51 -2.28 -3.75
CA ILE A 103 -14.06 -2.07 -3.85
C ILE A 103 -13.50 -2.90 -5.01
N ALA A 104 -13.85 -4.19 -5.10
CA ALA A 104 -13.41 -5.05 -6.18
C ALA A 104 -13.91 -4.59 -7.56
N TYR A 105 -15.10 -4.02 -7.65
CA TYR A 105 -15.57 -3.43 -8.89
C TYR A 105 -14.77 -2.18 -9.27
N GLY A 106 -14.61 -1.23 -8.34
CA GLY A 106 -13.96 0.05 -8.60
C GLY A 106 -12.44 0.03 -8.64
N ARG A 107 -11.80 -1.00 -8.06
CA ARG A 107 -10.35 -1.12 -7.89
C ARG A 107 -9.83 -2.53 -8.17
N GLY A 108 -10.62 -3.42 -8.78
CA GLY A 108 -10.24 -4.82 -8.97
C GLY A 108 -9.11 -5.04 -9.96
N HIS A 109 -8.93 -4.13 -10.92
CA HIS A 109 -7.85 -4.26 -11.89
C HIS A 109 -6.51 -4.07 -11.21
N SER A 110 -5.62 -5.05 -11.38
CA SER A 110 -4.31 -5.08 -10.73
C SER A 110 -4.36 -4.93 -9.18
N LEU A 111 -5.46 -5.36 -8.54
CA LEU A 111 -5.58 -5.34 -7.08
C LEU A 111 -4.65 -6.40 -6.45
N ILE A 112 -3.46 -5.98 -6.03
CA ILE A 112 -2.50 -6.84 -5.33
C ILE A 112 -2.76 -6.85 -3.82
N ALA A 113 -3.11 -5.69 -3.26
CA ALA A 113 -3.40 -5.51 -1.84
C ALA A 113 -4.56 -4.53 -1.65
N VAL A 114 -5.30 -4.67 -0.54
CA VAL A 114 -6.37 -3.73 -0.19
C VAL A 114 -5.76 -2.41 0.27
N PRO A 115 -6.11 -1.27 -0.36
CA PRO A 115 -5.64 0.03 0.10
C PRO A 115 -6.03 0.30 1.56
N SER A 116 -5.09 0.86 2.33
CA SER A 116 -5.26 1.15 3.78
C SER A 116 -6.58 1.87 4.11
N ARG A 117 -7.01 2.84 3.28
CA ARG A 117 -8.29 3.55 3.46
C ARG A 117 -9.57 2.70 3.48
N TYR A 118 -9.51 1.42 3.08
CA TYR A 118 -10.66 0.53 3.10
C TYR A 118 -10.62 -0.49 4.24
N THR A 119 -9.51 -0.60 4.96
CA THR A 119 -9.31 -1.64 5.98
C THR A 119 -10.20 -1.41 7.20
N ASP A 120 -10.48 -0.15 7.56
CA ASP A 120 -11.41 0.21 8.64
C ASP A 120 -12.81 -0.39 8.42
N THR A 121 -13.28 -0.38 7.18
CA THR A 121 -14.57 -0.98 6.81
C THR A 121 -14.52 -2.51 6.91
N LEU A 122 -13.41 -3.12 6.50
CA LEU A 122 -13.24 -4.58 6.56
C LEU A 122 -13.06 -5.09 7.98
N LEU A 123 -12.50 -4.29 8.88
CA LEU A 123 -12.36 -4.58 10.30
C LEU A 123 -13.70 -4.88 10.95
N LEU A 124 -14.77 -4.16 10.57
CA LEU A 124 -16.13 -4.43 11.04
C LEU A 124 -16.61 -5.84 10.65
N GLY A 125 -16.18 -6.34 9.49
CA GLY A 125 -16.45 -7.69 9.03
C GLY A 125 -15.69 -8.72 9.86
N LEU A 126 -14.46 -8.40 10.27
CA LEU A 126 -13.68 -9.26 11.18
C LEU A 126 -14.35 -9.39 12.55
N ILE A 127 -14.90 -8.30 13.10
CA ILE A 127 -15.67 -8.32 14.35
C ILE A 127 -16.93 -9.21 14.19
N ALA A 128 -17.64 -9.10 13.07
CA ALA A 128 -18.80 -9.95 12.80
C ALA A 128 -18.42 -11.44 12.69
N ASN A 129 -17.31 -11.75 12.01
CA ASN A 129 -16.79 -13.12 11.91
C ASN A 129 -16.37 -13.66 13.28
N LEU A 130 -15.74 -12.84 14.13
CA LEU A 130 -15.39 -13.23 15.50
C LEU A 130 -16.65 -13.57 16.31
N TYR A 131 -17.67 -12.72 16.24
CA TYR A 131 -18.96 -12.97 16.89
C TYR A 131 -19.57 -14.32 16.46
N PHE A 132 -19.67 -14.58 15.15
CA PHE A 132 -20.24 -15.84 14.67
C PHE A 132 -19.34 -17.05 14.90
N GLY A 133 -18.02 -16.89 14.89
CA GLY A 133 -17.07 -17.91 15.33
C GLY A 133 -17.32 -18.33 16.77
N CYS A 134 -17.48 -17.37 17.69
CA CYS A 134 -17.83 -17.65 19.09
C CYS A 134 -19.21 -18.32 19.22
N ARG A 135 -20.23 -17.88 18.46
CA ARG A 135 -21.57 -18.49 18.47
C ARG A 135 -21.54 -19.94 17.97
N LEU A 136 -20.81 -20.19 16.89
CA LEU A 136 -20.66 -21.53 16.31
C LEU A 136 -19.88 -22.46 17.26
N PHE A 137 -18.83 -21.94 17.91
CA PHE A 137 -18.08 -22.66 18.92
C PHE A 137 -18.94 -23.02 20.14
N GLN A 138 -19.69 -22.07 20.70
CA GLN A 138 -20.62 -22.33 21.80
C GLN A 138 -21.65 -23.39 21.41
N ALA A 139 -22.30 -23.22 20.26
CA ALA A 139 -23.30 -24.18 19.78
C ALA A 139 -22.69 -25.58 19.56
N SER A 140 -21.42 -25.66 19.17
CA SER A 140 -20.75 -26.94 18.97
C SER A 140 -20.57 -27.76 20.26
N GLN A 141 -20.53 -27.11 21.43
CA GLN A 141 -20.42 -27.80 22.72
C GLN A 141 -21.72 -28.55 23.06
N TYR A 142 -22.86 -28.04 22.61
CA TYR A 142 -24.18 -28.59 22.95
C TYR A 142 -24.82 -29.43 21.85
N ILE A 143 -24.37 -29.29 20.59
CA ILE A 143 -24.97 -29.99 19.45
C ILE A 143 -24.24 -31.32 19.19
N PRO A 144 -24.95 -32.48 19.13
CA PRO A 144 -24.33 -33.79 18.89
C PRO A 144 -23.90 -34.04 17.43
N ARG A 145 -23.84 -33.00 16.58
CA ARG A 145 -23.48 -33.17 15.16
C ARG A 145 -21.97 -32.95 14.97
N PRO A 146 -21.21 -33.98 14.53
CA PRO A 146 -19.76 -33.90 14.43
C PRO A 146 -19.30 -32.80 13.47
N PHE A 147 -20.00 -32.59 12.37
CA PHE A 147 -19.67 -31.54 11.40
C PHE A 147 -19.66 -30.13 12.01
N LEU A 148 -20.66 -29.77 12.83
CA LEU A 148 -20.73 -28.45 13.48
C LEU A 148 -19.63 -28.27 14.53
N ARG A 149 -19.17 -29.36 15.16
CA ARG A 149 -18.00 -29.34 16.06
C ARG A 149 -16.71 -29.08 15.33
N VAL A 150 -16.50 -29.76 14.22
CA VAL A 150 -15.33 -29.51 13.37
C VAL A 150 -15.38 -28.08 12.87
N ALA A 151 -16.49 -27.63 12.28
CA ALA A 151 -16.65 -26.27 11.75
C ALA A 151 -16.45 -25.17 12.81
N GLY A 152 -17.03 -25.34 14.02
CA GLY A 152 -16.86 -24.38 15.11
C GLY A 152 -15.42 -24.29 15.61
N ARG A 153 -14.73 -25.43 15.77
CA ARG A 153 -13.32 -25.47 16.18
C ARG A 153 -12.39 -24.93 15.10
N THR A 154 -12.57 -25.36 13.85
CA THR A 154 -11.74 -24.87 12.74
C THR A 154 -11.93 -23.38 12.52
N SER A 155 -13.15 -22.85 12.63
CA SER A 155 -13.42 -21.42 12.57
C SER A 155 -12.70 -20.63 13.66
N MET A 156 -12.74 -21.09 14.92
CA MET A 156 -12.04 -20.43 16.02
C MET A 156 -10.52 -20.48 15.87
N VAL A 157 -9.97 -21.61 15.45
CA VAL A 157 -8.53 -21.75 15.18
C VAL A 157 -8.12 -20.84 14.02
N ALA A 158 -8.89 -20.82 12.93
CA ALA A 158 -8.63 -19.95 11.79
C ALA A 158 -8.68 -18.47 12.19
N LEU A 159 -9.69 -18.05 12.96
CA LEU A 159 -9.79 -16.68 13.47
C LEU A 159 -8.63 -16.32 14.41
N GLY A 160 -8.24 -17.23 15.31
CA GLY A 160 -7.11 -17.04 16.22
C GLY A 160 -5.78 -16.88 15.47
N ILE A 161 -5.51 -17.75 14.48
CA ILE A 161 -4.33 -17.64 13.61
C ILE A 161 -4.38 -16.34 12.83
N CYS A 162 -5.53 -15.96 12.27
CA CYS A 162 -5.67 -14.72 11.51
C CYS A 162 -5.42 -13.50 12.39
N MET A 163 -5.93 -13.48 13.63
CA MET A 163 -5.66 -12.40 14.57
C MET A 163 -4.19 -12.34 14.97
N ALA A 164 -3.57 -13.47 15.30
CA ALA A 164 -2.16 -13.53 15.67
C ALA A 164 -1.25 -13.04 14.53
N LEU A 165 -1.51 -13.50 13.30
CA LEU A 165 -0.81 -13.05 12.11
C LEU A 165 -1.11 -11.59 11.79
N PHE A 166 -2.35 -11.11 11.94
CA PHE A 166 -2.69 -9.71 11.73
C PHE A 166 -1.93 -8.80 12.69
N PHE A 167 -1.93 -9.11 13.99
CA PHE A 167 -1.16 -8.32 14.95
C PHE A 167 0.34 -8.44 14.72
N GLY A 168 0.85 -9.63 14.38
CA GLY A 168 2.26 -9.81 14.02
C GLY A 168 2.66 -8.98 12.81
N VAL A 169 1.90 -9.06 11.71
CA VAL A 169 2.13 -8.28 10.49
C VAL A 169 1.93 -6.79 10.75
N ALA A 170 0.87 -6.38 11.44
CA ALA A 170 0.60 -4.97 11.75
C ALA A 170 1.71 -4.33 12.59
N THR A 171 2.38 -5.09 13.46
CA THR A 171 3.56 -4.55 14.18
C THR A 171 4.76 -4.33 13.28
N ILE A 172 4.95 -5.14 12.23
CA ILE A 172 6.06 -5.03 11.28
C ILE A 172 5.74 -3.98 10.21
N ASP A 173 4.56 -4.08 9.60
CA ASP A 173 4.07 -3.16 8.59
C ASP A 173 3.79 -1.79 9.18
N GLY A 174 3.36 -1.66 10.43
CA GLY A 174 3.21 -0.36 11.09
C GLY A 174 4.54 0.40 11.17
N VAL A 175 5.66 -0.29 11.38
CA VAL A 175 6.99 0.31 11.35
C VAL A 175 7.40 0.65 9.91
N LEU A 176 7.16 -0.25 8.96
CA LEU A 176 7.52 -0.05 7.56
C LEU A 176 6.69 1.06 6.89
N GLU A 177 5.38 1.08 7.12
CA GLU A 177 4.44 2.05 6.57
C GLU A 177 4.59 3.41 7.27
N ALA A 178 4.94 3.46 8.56
CA ALA A 178 5.37 4.71 9.19
C ALA A 178 6.59 5.29 8.47
N ASN A 179 7.59 4.45 8.16
CA ASN A 179 8.78 4.87 7.43
C ASN A 179 8.49 5.30 5.99
N ILE A 180 7.66 4.55 5.25
CA ILE A 180 7.27 4.88 3.86
C ILE A 180 6.40 6.14 3.82
N THR A 181 5.41 6.25 4.71
CA THR A 181 4.52 7.41 4.80
C THR A 181 5.30 8.65 5.21
N GLN A 182 6.25 8.52 6.12
CA GLN A 182 7.15 9.62 6.50
C GLN A 182 8.03 10.05 5.34
N ALA A 183 8.64 9.11 4.61
CA ALA A 183 9.45 9.44 3.43
C ALA A 183 8.62 10.08 2.30
N SER A 184 7.42 9.56 2.05
CA SER A 184 6.47 10.11 1.07
C SER A 184 6.05 11.53 1.47
N ARG A 185 5.69 11.76 2.74
CA ARG A 185 5.39 13.10 3.29
C ARG A 185 6.57 14.05 3.14
N GLN A 186 7.78 13.62 3.49
CA GLN A 186 8.99 14.43 3.33
C GLN A 186 9.23 14.81 1.87
N SER A 187 8.95 13.91 0.94
CA SER A 187 9.12 14.16 -0.49
C SER A 187 8.06 15.10 -1.04
N THR A 188 6.79 14.94 -0.65
CA THR A 188 5.74 15.89 -0.99
C THR A 188 6.03 17.27 -0.41
N LEU A 189 6.50 17.35 0.85
CA LEU A 189 6.89 18.61 1.48
C LEU A 189 8.08 19.25 0.75
N PHE A 190 9.08 18.46 0.36
CA PHE A 190 10.24 18.94 -0.38
C PHE A 190 9.83 19.51 -1.73
N VAL A 191 9.06 18.78 -2.53
CA VAL A 191 8.59 19.25 -3.85
C VAL A 191 7.69 20.46 -3.71
N THR A 192 6.78 20.47 -2.72
CA THR A 192 5.92 21.63 -2.45
C THR A 192 6.75 22.86 -2.07
N ARG A 193 7.81 22.69 -1.28
CA ARG A 193 8.71 23.79 -0.89
C ARG A 193 9.60 24.26 -2.04
N ALA A 194 10.07 23.35 -2.90
CA ALA A 194 10.82 23.70 -4.10
C ALA A 194 9.95 24.57 -5.02
N LEU A 195 8.71 24.14 -5.28
CA LEU A 195 7.72 24.91 -6.04
C LEU A 195 7.35 26.27 -5.42
N LEU A 196 7.36 26.37 -4.09
CA LEU A 196 7.14 27.64 -3.39
C LEU A 196 8.28 28.64 -3.59
N HIS A 197 9.53 28.17 -3.71
CA HIS A 197 10.68 29.04 -3.89
C HIS A 197 10.88 29.44 -5.35
N ASP A 198 10.70 28.48 -6.26
CA ASP A 198 10.84 28.69 -7.68
C ASP A 198 9.75 27.92 -8.43
N PRO A 199 8.68 28.61 -8.88
CA PRO A 199 7.59 27.99 -9.61
C PRO A 199 7.99 27.51 -11.01
N THR A 200 9.18 27.89 -11.48
CA THR A 200 9.71 27.49 -12.79
C THR A 200 10.49 26.17 -12.74
N ILE A 201 10.78 25.64 -11.53
CA ILE A 201 11.41 24.33 -11.39
C ILE A 201 10.56 23.31 -12.14
N ASP A 202 11.23 22.61 -13.06
CA ASP A 202 10.62 21.52 -13.79
C ASP A 202 10.41 20.30 -12.88
N VAL A 203 9.31 20.38 -12.12
CA VAL A 203 8.80 19.25 -11.37
C VAL A 203 7.94 18.33 -12.22
N ASP A 204 7.89 18.45 -13.56
CA ASP A 204 7.18 17.44 -14.37
C ASP A 204 7.83 16.06 -14.21
N LYS A 205 9.09 16.05 -13.74
CA LYS A 205 9.82 14.85 -13.31
C LYS A 205 9.38 14.29 -11.96
N PHE A 206 8.63 15.05 -11.16
CA PHE A 206 8.04 14.59 -9.91
C PHE A 206 6.55 14.42 -10.17
N GLU A 207 6.09 13.17 -10.36
CA GLU A 207 4.66 12.86 -10.42
C GLU A 207 4.03 13.24 -9.07
N LEU A 208 3.66 14.50 -8.93
CA LEU A 208 2.92 15.01 -7.80
C LEU A 208 1.54 14.33 -7.84
N PRO A 209 1.17 13.53 -6.83
CA PRO A 209 -0.19 13.08 -6.68
C PRO A 209 -1.03 14.33 -6.47
N TYR A 210 -2.29 14.22 -6.86
CA TYR A 210 -3.25 15.30 -6.82
C TYR A 210 -3.01 16.29 -5.65
N PRO A 211 -2.95 17.61 -5.90
CA PRO A 211 -3.29 18.29 -7.15
C PRO A 211 -2.18 18.31 -8.22
N ARG A 212 -2.57 18.30 -9.51
CA ARG A 212 -1.63 18.44 -10.65
C ARG A 212 -0.81 19.74 -10.54
N LYS A 213 0.42 19.77 -11.05
CA LYS A 213 1.36 20.92 -11.00
C LYS A 213 0.71 22.29 -11.29
N PRO A 214 -0.10 22.48 -12.36
CA PRO A 214 -0.71 23.79 -12.62
C PRO A 214 -1.69 24.21 -11.54
N ARG A 215 -2.47 23.26 -11.01
CA ARG A 215 -3.42 23.52 -9.92
C ARG A 215 -2.70 23.74 -8.60
N LEU A 216 -1.61 23.02 -8.34
CA LEU A 216 -0.77 23.24 -7.16
C LEU A 216 -0.12 24.62 -7.22
N ALA A 217 0.49 25.00 -8.35
CA ALA A 217 1.06 26.32 -8.56
C ALA A 217 0.01 27.43 -8.39
N MET A 218 -1.21 27.24 -8.92
CA MET A 218 -2.32 28.16 -8.71
C MET A 218 -2.73 28.28 -7.24
N LEU A 219 -2.80 27.16 -6.50
CA LEU A 219 -3.10 27.16 -5.06
C LEU A 219 -1.97 27.81 -4.23
N LEU A 220 -0.71 27.59 -4.63
CA LEU A 220 0.46 28.19 -3.96
C LEU A 220 0.65 29.66 -4.32
N ALA A 221 0.09 30.15 -5.43
CA ALA A 221 0.06 31.56 -5.78
C ALA A 221 -0.95 32.37 -4.95
N ASP A 222 -1.90 31.72 -4.27
CA ASP A 222 -2.86 32.38 -3.38
C ASP A 222 -2.15 32.86 -2.09
N SER A 223 -2.16 34.18 -1.86
CA SER A 223 -1.56 34.81 -0.68
C SER A 223 -2.14 34.29 0.64
N THR A 224 -3.41 33.87 0.67
CA THR A 224 -4.05 33.27 1.84
C THR A 224 -3.43 31.91 2.17
N MET A 225 -3.19 31.10 1.14
CA MET A 225 -2.53 29.79 1.29
C MET A 225 -1.07 29.95 1.69
N GLN A 226 -0.36 30.95 1.16
CA GLN A 226 1.01 31.26 1.61
C GLN A 226 1.06 31.69 3.08
N GLN A 227 0.08 32.49 3.53
CA GLN A 227 -0.03 32.91 4.93
C GLN A 227 -0.40 31.75 5.87
N LEU A 228 -1.28 30.83 5.43
CA LEU A 228 -1.64 29.63 6.19
C LEU A 228 -0.49 28.63 6.27
N LEU A 229 0.25 28.47 5.18
CA LEU A 229 1.41 27.58 5.14
C LEU A 229 2.55 28.10 6.00
N ARG A 230 2.68 29.42 6.17
CA ARG A 230 3.63 30.12 7.07
C ARG A 230 4.96 29.37 7.22
N ILE A 231 5.48 28.88 6.09
CA ILE A 231 6.77 28.24 6.03
C ILE A 231 7.72 29.43 6.01
N ASP A 232 8.33 29.72 7.15
CA ASP A 232 9.41 30.70 7.19
C ASP A 232 10.43 30.24 6.15
N LYS A 233 10.73 31.10 5.16
CA LYS A 233 11.62 30.73 4.03
C LYS A 233 13.00 30.32 4.51
N ASN A 234 13.35 30.73 5.75
CA ASN A 234 14.60 30.42 6.41
C ASN A 234 14.54 29.15 7.28
N ASP A 235 13.35 28.64 7.63
CA ASP A 235 13.18 27.38 8.37
C ASP A 235 13.08 26.20 7.38
N LEU A 236 14.18 25.96 6.65
CA LEU A 236 14.42 24.62 6.15
C LEU A 236 14.67 23.73 7.39
N PRO A 237 13.83 22.72 7.68
CA PRO A 237 14.23 21.74 8.68
C PRO A 237 15.51 21.09 8.16
N LEU A 238 16.61 21.40 8.85
CA LEU A 238 17.83 20.60 8.77
C LEU A 238 17.42 19.13 9.01
N PRO A 239 18.06 18.17 8.32
CA PRO A 239 17.87 16.76 8.62
C PRO A 239 18.02 16.58 10.13
N CYS A 240 16.97 16.03 10.77
CA CYS A 240 16.71 15.98 12.20
C CYS A 240 17.93 16.33 13.07
N ASP A 241 18.00 17.56 13.61
CA ASP A 241 19.02 17.92 14.59
C ASP A 241 18.71 17.19 15.91
N ALA A 242 19.24 15.97 16.04
CA ALA A 242 19.03 15.05 17.16
C ALA A 242 19.39 15.67 18.52
N LYS A 243 20.08 16.81 18.55
CA LYS A 243 20.45 17.49 19.80
C LYS A 243 19.28 18.17 20.50
N ARG A 244 18.21 18.60 19.80
CA ARG A 244 17.13 19.44 20.37
C ARG A 244 15.87 18.70 20.82
N VAL A 245 15.76 17.39 20.62
CA VAL A 245 14.50 16.65 20.88
C VAL A 245 14.67 15.61 21.99
N GLY A 246 13.59 15.34 22.74
CA GLY A 246 13.57 14.42 23.89
C GLY A 246 13.90 12.97 23.52
N LEU A 247 14.15 12.12 24.53
CA LEU A 247 14.69 10.75 24.39
C LEU A 247 13.93 9.86 23.38
N LEU A 248 12.59 9.92 23.36
CA LEU A 248 11.77 9.16 22.40
C LEU A 248 11.94 9.66 20.96
N SER A 249 12.06 10.97 20.76
CA SER A 249 12.37 11.55 19.44
C SER A 249 13.81 11.29 19.02
N ARG A 250 14.76 11.17 19.96
CA ARG A 250 16.12 10.70 19.66
C ARG A 250 16.16 9.25 19.22
N MET A 251 15.30 8.39 19.78
CA MET A 251 15.18 6.99 19.32
C MET A 251 14.57 6.93 17.92
N VAL A 252 13.56 7.76 17.63
CA VAL A 252 12.98 7.88 16.28
C VAL A 252 14.02 8.40 15.29
N CYS A 253 14.79 9.45 15.63
CA CYS A 253 15.84 10.00 14.77
C CYS A 253 17.10 9.13 14.67
N ALA A 254 17.44 8.34 15.70
CA ALA A 254 18.54 7.37 15.62
C ALA A 254 18.16 6.15 14.77
N ALA A 255 16.88 5.73 14.78
CA ALA A 255 16.35 4.78 13.82
C ALA A 255 16.33 5.36 12.39
N GLU A 256 16.09 6.67 12.27
CA GLU A 256 16.14 7.46 11.02
C GLU A 256 17.56 7.56 10.41
N ALA A 257 18.61 7.59 11.24
CA ALA A 257 20.01 7.59 10.79
C ALA A 257 20.52 6.21 10.33
N ILE A 258 19.81 5.13 10.67
CA ILE A 258 20.20 3.74 10.37
C ILE A 258 19.46 3.21 9.12
N VAL A 259 18.43 3.90 8.62
CA VAL A 259 17.62 3.44 7.48
C VAL A 259 17.38 4.59 6.48
N PRO A 260 17.86 4.50 5.22
CA PRO A 260 17.67 5.56 4.22
C PRO A 260 16.18 5.81 3.90
N HIS A 261 15.80 7.08 3.85
CA HIS A 261 14.45 7.56 3.52
C HIS A 261 14.04 7.23 2.08
N ASN A 262 13.04 6.37 1.90
CA ASN A 262 12.58 5.97 0.57
C ASN A 262 11.08 6.24 0.32
N PRO A 263 10.72 7.31 -0.39
CA PRO A 263 9.35 7.58 -0.83
C PRO A 263 8.97 6.68 -2.02
N LEU A 264 8.31 5.55 -1.75
CA LEU A 264 7.66 4.78 -2.80
C LEU A 264 6.53 5.61 -3.44
N GLY A 265 6.76 6.10 -4.66
CA GLY A 265 5.68 6.49 -5.59
C GLY A 265 5.53 7.96 -6.00
N LEU A 266 6.58 8.79 -5.97
CA LEU A 266 6.43 10.26 -6.20
C LEU A 266 7.31 10.88 -7.29
N PHE A 267 7.97 10.10 -8.14
CA PHE A 267 8.68 10.67 -9.28
C PHE A 267 8.29 10.01 -10.59
N ALA A 268 8.24 10.82 -11.64
CA ALA A 268 7.90 10.42 -13.00
C ALA A 268 8.74 9.21 -13.39
N ARG A 269 8.09 8.20 -13.96
CA ARG A 269 8.79 7.08 -14.58
C ARG A 269 9.43 7.61 -15.86
N SER A 270 10.76 7.59 -15.92
CA SER A 270 11.45 7.60 -17.22
C SER A 270 10.94 6.44 -18.08
N GLU A 271 11.14 6.52 -19.40
CA GLU A 271 10.81 5.44 -20.31
C GLU A 271 11.44 4.12 -19.86
N ARG A 272 10.55 3.19 -19.50
CA ARG A 272 10.77 1.75 -19.28
C ARG A 272 11.64 1.12 -20.35
N LYS A 273 12.98 1.07 -20.25
CA LYS A 273 13.75 0.16 -21.09
C LYS A 273 13.44 -1.28 -20.69
N SER A 274 12.77 -2.00 -21.58
CA SER A 274 12.55 -3.43 -21.41
C SER A 274 13.91 -4.15 -21.40
N PRO A 275 14.13 -5.12 -20.50
CA PRO A 275 15.41 -5.81 -20.40
C PRO A 275 15.76 -6.49 -21.74
N ASP A 276 16.93 -6.16 -22.27
CA ASP A 276 17.55 -6.95 -23.34
C ASP A 276 18.01 -8.28 -22.74
N ARG A 277 17.57 -9.39 -23.34
CA ARG A 277 17.87 -10.75 -22.87
C ARG A 277 19.36 -11.09 -22.90
N SER A 278 20.17 -10.31 -23.61
CA SER A 278 21.50 -10.75 -24.00
C SER A 278 22.60 -10.52 -22.96
N LEU A 279 22.58 -9.49 -22.08
CA LEU A 279 23.87 -9.07 -21.49
C LEU A 279 23.92 -8.53 -20.04
N SER A 280 22.83 -8.35 -19.29
CA SER A 280 22.96 -7.82 -17.92
C SER A 280 22.01 -8.44 -16.90
N LYS A 281 22.55 -8.83 -15.74
CA LYS A 281 21.77 -9.30 -14.58
C LYS A 281 21.09 -8.15 -13.82
N CYS A 282 21.35 -6.90 -14.18
CA CYS A 282 20.74 -5.72 -13.59
C CYS A 282 20.81 -4.54 -14.56
N HIS A 283 19.96 -3.55 -14.33
CA HIS A 283 20.00 -2.30 -15.07
C HIS A 283 19.52 -1.15 -14.18
N LEU A 284 20.04 0.04 -14.44
CA LEU A 284 19.55 1.29 -13.88
C LEU A 284 18.67 1.96 -14.95
N ASP A 285 17.36 2.03 -14.71
CA ASP A 285 16.41 2.63 -15.65
C ASP A 285 16.47 4.17 -15.60
N ASP A 286 16.70 4.74 -14.43
CA ASP A 286 16.79 6.19 -14.24
C ASP A 286 17.71 6.59 -13.09
N PHE A 287 18.35 7.74 -13.26
CA PHE A 287 19.16 8.43 -12.27
C PHE A 287 18.75 9.91 -12.25
N SER A 288 18.20 10.37 -11.12
CA SER A 288 17.84 11.79 -10.90
C SER A 288 16.90 12.41 -11.96
N GLY A 289 16.01 11.62 -12.58
CA GLY A 289 15.00 12.12 -13.53
C GLY A 289 15.57 12.44 -14.93
N GLY A 290 16.60 11.73 -15.37
CA GLY A 290 17.19 11.89 -16.70
C GLY A 290 18.37 10.95 -16.92
N SER A 291 18.31 10.17 -18.01
CA SER A 291 19.29 9.15 -18.42
C SER A 291 20.68 9.68 -18.80
N SER A 292 20.99 10.95 -18.53
CA SER A 292 22.26 11.60 -18.89
C SER A 292 22.88 12.44 -17.76
N ALA A 293 22.29 12.46 -16.56
CA ALA A 293 22.92 13.15 -15.43
C ALA A 293 24.15 12.37 -14.98
N THR A 294 25.35 12.83 -15.37
CA THR A 294 26.63 12.28 -14.92
C THR A 294 27.06 12.81 -13.57
N ASN A 295 26.35 13.79 -12.99
CA ASN A 295 26.76 14.46 -11.75
C ASN A 295 25.83 14.14 -10.58
N LEU A 296 26.41 13.76 -9.43
CA LEU A 296 25.74 13.62 -8.14
C LEU A 296 25.62 15.00 -7.47
N PRO A 297 24.42 15.60 -7.37
CA PRO A 297 24.27 16.89 -6.71
C PRO A 297 24.57 16.80 -5.21
N ALA A 298 25.39 17.70 -4.68
CA ALA A 298 25.86 17.66 -3.29
C ALA A 298 24.71 17.74 -2.25
N ASN A 299 23.67 18.52 -2.55
CA ASN A 299 22.61 18.89 -1.59
C ASN A 299 21.20 18.50 -2.06
N LEU A 300 21.05 17.79 -3.17
CA LEU A 300 19.74 17.37 -3.67
C LEU A 300 19.53 15.87 -3.46
N PRO A 301 18.29 15.43 -3.17
CA PRO A 301 17.97 14.02 -3.16
C PRO A 301 18.15 13.44 -4.57
N VAL A 302 18.81 12.29 -4.62
CA VAL A 302 19.10 11.53 -5.83
C VAL A 302 18.23 10.29 -5.81
N ARG A 303 17.42 10.12 -6.86
CA ARG A 303 16.63 8.92 -7.07
C ARG A 303 17.37 7.99 -8.01
N PHE A 304 17.44 6.72 -7.63
CA PHE A 304 17.93 5.64 -8.44
C PHE A 304 16.78 4.67 -8.68
N THR A 305 16.42 4.42 -9.93
CA THR A 305 15.48 3.35 -10.27
C THR A 305 16.13 2.33 -11.17
N GLY A 306 15.85 1.07 -10.92
CA GLY A 306 16.48 -0.04 -11.64
C GLY A 306 15.80 -1.36 -11.38
N TRP A 307 16.45 -2.43 -11.83
CA TRP A 307 16.09 -3.80 -11.50
C TRP A 307 17.33 -4.67 -11.37
N VAL A 308 17.24 -5.73 -10.58
CA VAL A 308 18.30 -6.74 -10.43
C VAL A 308 17.70 -8.15 -10.40
N ILE A 309 18.21 -9.01 -11.28
CA ILE A 309 17.94 -10.43 -11.33
C ILE A 309 18.97 -11.12 -10.42
N SER A 310 18.47 -11.81 -9.40
CA SER A 310 19.30 -12.72 -8.60
C SER A 310 18.69 -14.12 -8.68
N ASP A 311 19.54 -15.11 -8.91
CA ASP A 311 19.17 -16.53 -8.89
C ASP A 311 18.66 -16.94 -7.48
N ASN A 312 19.06 -16.18 -6.46
CA ASN A 312 18.69 -16.35 -5.06
C ASN A 312 17.72 -15.25 -4.58
N PHE A 313 16.68 -14.91 -5.34
CA PHE A 313 15.59 -14.08 -4.83
C PHE A 313 14.58 -14.98 -4.10
N PRO A 314 14.68 -15.22 -2.77
CA PRO A 314 13.55 -15.77 -2.05
C PRO A 314 12.42 -14.75 -2.13
N TYR A 315 11.24 -15.21 -2.52
CA TYR A 315 10.01 -14.44 -2.42
C TYR A 315 9.94 -13.78 -1.03
N PHE A 316 9.86 -12.45 -0.98
CA PHE A 316 9.46 -11.69 0.22
C PHE A 316 10.26 -11.96 1.51
N SER A 317 11.59 -12.02 1.45
CA SER A 317 12.36 -11.81 2.67
C SER A 317 12.49 -10.32 2.94
N VAL A 318 11.81 -9.82 3.98
CA VAL A 318 11.96 -8.45 4.52
C VAL A 318 13.43 -8.14 4.85
N PHE A 319 14.25 -9.18 5.04
CA PHE A 319 15.68 -9.10 5.33
C PHE A 319 16.58 -9.00 4.10
N ASN A 320 16.07 -9.25 2.89
CA ASN A 320 16.85 -9.17 1.64
C ASN A 320 16.45 -7.93 0.81
N GLN A 321 16.67 -6.76 1.38
CA GLN A 321 16.43 -5.50 0.67
C GLN A 321 17.55 -5.22 -0.33
N PRO A 322 17.22 -4.81 -1.57
CA PRO A 322 18.22 -4.39 -2.53
C PRO A 322 18.95 -3.14 -2.03
N ARG A 323 20.25 -3.09 -2.28
CA ARG A 323 21.13 -1.97 -1.99
C ARG A 323 21.72 -1.43 -3.28
N ILE A 324 21.83 -0.12 -3.36
CA ILE A 324 22.66 0.54 -4.36
C ILE A 324 24.01 0.83 -3.74
N LEU A 325 25.04 0.50 -4.47
CA LEU A 325 26.43 0.71 -4.13
C LEU A 325 26.99 1.76 -5.09
N LEU A 326 27.60 2.79 -4.53
CA LEU A 326 28.47 3.70 -5.27
C LEU A 326 29.90 3.19 -5.05
N LEU A 327 30.48 2.60 -6.09
CA LEU A 327 31.80 1.99 -6.06
C LEU A 327 32.83 3.00 -6.56
N GLY A 328 33.56 3.62 -5.63
CA GLY A 328 34.72 4.46 -5.93
C GLY A 328 36.02 3.64 -5.96
N LYS A 329 37.16 4.31 -6.19
CA LYS A 329 38.48 3.66 -6.24
C LYS A 329 38.83 2.92 -4.94
N ASP A 330 38.52 3.53 -3.80
CA ASP A 330 38.90 3.04 -2.46
C ASP A 330 37.74 3.08 -1.44
N VAL A 331 36.53 3.48 -1.85
CA VAL A 331 35.38 3.64 -0.95
C VAL A 331 34.12 3.05 -1.58
N GLU A 332 33.36 2.29 -0.78
CA GLU A 332 32.03 1.78 -1.13
C GLU A 332 30.99 2.50 -0.27
N TYR A 333 30.06 3.21 -0.91
CA TYR A 333 28.89 3.77 -0.22
C TYR A 333 27.66 2.91 -0.53
N ALA A 334 27.05 2.35 0.51
CA ALA A 334 25.86 1.52 0.37
C ALA A 334 24.62 2.24 0.86
N VAL A 335 23.59 2.27 0.02
CA VAL A 335 22.28 2.81 0.34
C VAL A 335 21.25 1.70 0.20
N THR A 336 20.55 1.40 1.29
CA THR A 336 19.46 0.43 1.28
C THR A 336 18.19 1.07 0.76
N GLY A 337 17.49 0.38 -0.12
CA GLY A 337 16.22 0.86 -0.67
C GLY A 337 15.14 -0.19 -0.58
N VAL A 338 13.95 0.18 -1.06
CA VAL A 338 12.78 -0.69 -1.00
C VAL A 338 12.61 -1.38 -2.34
N ALA A 339 12.46 -2.71 -2.30
CA ALA A 339 12.10 -3.48 -3.47
C ALA A 339 10.67 -3.11 -3.91
N HIS A 340 10.43 -3.00 -5.21
CA HIS A 340 9.10 -2.77 -5.76
C HIS A 340 8.79 -3.69 -6.94
N ALA A 341 7.51 -3.76 -7.28
CA ALA A 341 7.05 -4.64 -8.35
C ALA A 341 7.46 -4.13 -9.76
N ARG A 342 8.04 -5.01 -10.56
CA ARG A 342 8.39 -4.83 -11.98
C ARG A 342 7.73 -5.90 -12.85
N PRO A 343 6.42 -5.79 -13.10
CA PRO A 343 5.72 -6.73 -13.98
C PRO A 343 6.26 -6.70 -15.41
N ASP A 344 6.79 -5.57 -15.86
CA ASP A 344 7.49 -5.41 -17.15
C ASP A 344 8.72 -6.31 -17.26
N VAL A 345 9.56 -6.35 -16.22
CA VAL A 345 10.74 -7.23 -16.15
C VAL A 345 10.31 -8.70 -16.11
N ALA A 346 9.31 -9.04 -15.30
CA ALA A 346 8.74 -10.39 -15.26
C ALA A 346 8.21 -10.86 -16.62
N THR A 347 7.58 -9.95 -17.37
CA THR A 347 7.00 -10.21 -18.69
C THR A 347 8.09 -10.44 -19.73
N ALA A 348 9.07 -9.54 -19.81
CA ALA A 348 10.19 -9.64 -20.75
C ALA A 348 11.03 -10.92 -20.53
N LEU A 349 11.24 -11.28 -19.26
CA LEU A 349 11.93 -12.51 -18.86
C LEU A 349 11.05 -13.76 -18.86
N LYS A 350 9.75 -13.63 -19.15
CA LYS A 350 8.75 -14.71 -19.14
C LYS A 350 8.76 -15.53 -17.84
N SER A 351 8.90 -14.87 -16.69
CA SER A 351 8.93 -15.52 -15.38
C SER A 351 8.38 -14.61 -14.28
N ALA A 352 7.29 -15.05 -13.64
CA ALA A 352 6.67 -14.35 -12.51
C ALA A 352 7.59 -14.22 -11.29
N ARG A 353 8.65 -15.05 -11.20
CA ARG A 353 9.66 -14.96 -10.14
C ARG A 353 10.38 -13.60 -10.13
N TYR A 354 10.41 -12.89 -11.25
CA TYR A 354 11.05 -11.58 -11.36
C TYR A 354 10.11 -10.40 -11.13
N HIS A 355 8.87 -10.66 -10.68
CA HIS A 355 7.88 -9.61 -10.45
C HIS A 355 8.32 -8.62 -9.37
N TRP A 356 9.23 -8.98 -8.46
CA TRP A 356 9.71 -8.13 -7.36
C TRP A 356 11.20 -7.83 -7.44
N THR A 357 11.71 -7.61 -8.65
CA THR A 357 13.13 -7.29 -8.91
C THR A 357 13.42 -5.80 -8.99
N GLY A 358 12.39 -4.95 -8.91
CA GLY A 358 12.55 -3.51 -8.99
C GLY A 358 13.25 -2.93 -7.78
N VAL A 359 14.12 -1.98 -8.03
CA VAL A 359 14.80 -1.19 -7.01
C VAL A 359 14.45 0.26 -7.26
N ASP A 360 13.94 0.94 -6.23
CA ASP A 360 13.70 2.38 -6.25
C ASP A 360 14.27 2.92 -4.95
N ILE A 361 15.25 3.80 -5.03
CA ILE A 361 15.96 4.35 -3.87
C ILE A 361 16.06 5.85 -4.03
N THR A 362 15.59 6.60 -3.05
CA THR A 362 15.92 8.02 -2.93
C THR A 362 16.92 8.19 -1.78
N THR A 363 17.96 8.98 -1.99
CA THR A 363 18.97 9.24 -0.95
C THR A 363 19.63 10.60 -1.15
N SER A 364 20.23 11.15 -0.10
CA SER A 364 21.07 12.34 -0.21
C SER A 364 22.51 11.93 -0.49
N ALA A 365 23.17 12.63 -1.42
CA ALA A 365 24.60 12.44 -1.65
C ALA A 365 25.48 13.16 -0.61
N SER A 366 24.91 13.83 0.40
CA SER A 366 25.63 14.72 1.33
C SER A 366 26.80 14.08 2.10
N GLY A 367 26.85 12.74 2.23
CA GLY A 367 27.97 12.02 2.88
C GLY A 367 28.98 11.35 1.93
N VAL A 368 28.76 11.41 0.62
CA VAL A 368 29.64 10.78 -0.38
C VAL A 368 30.86 11.67 -0.62
N ALA A 369 32.08 11.16 -0.70
CA ALA A 369 33.25 12.00 -1.03
C ALA A 369 33.21 12.48 -2.49
N ALA A 370 33.90 13.58 -2.83
CA ALA A 370 34.08 13.97 -4.23
C ALA A 370 34.85 12.87 -5.00
N GLY A 371 34.47 12.60 -6.24
CA GLY A 371 35.10 11.58 -7.09
C GLY A 371 34.14 10.88 -8.05
N ASP A 372 34.69 9.96 -8.84
CA ASP A 372 33.94 9.13 -9.79
C ASP A 372 33.51 7.81 -9.15
N TYR A 373 32.24 7.45 -9.33
CA TYR A 373 31.64 6.25 -8.78
C TYR A 373 30.95 5.44 -9.88
N GLU A 374 31.16 4.13 -9.86
CA GLU A 374 30.35 3.19 -10.64
C GLU A 374 29.13 2.76 -9.82
N ILE A 375 27.94 2.82 -10.41
CA ILE A 375 26.71 2.39 -9.75
C ILE A 375 26.58 0.88 -9.89
N ALA A 376 26.43 0.19 -8.76
CA ALA A 376 26.10 -1.22 -8.71
C ALA A 376 24.85 -1.48 -7.86
N ILE A 377 24.12 -2.54 -8.18
CA ILE A 377 22.96 -3.01 -7.41
C ILE A 377 23.33 -4.34 -6.78
N ARG A 378 23.23 -4.45 -5.46
CA ARG A 378 23.54 -5.65 -4.68
C ARG A 378 22.30 -6.09 -3.91
N ASN A 379 21.97 -7.37 -3.92
CA ASN A 379 21.07 -7.96 -2.93
C ASN A 379 21.90 -8.47 -1.75
N ALA A 380 21.33 -8.52 -0.54
CA ALA A 380 22.02 -8.72 0.75
C ALA A 380 23.23 -9.69 0.71
N ASN A 381 23.09 -10.83 0.02
CA ASN A 381 24.13 -11.87 -0.07
C ASN A 381 24.63 -12.13 -1.51
N SER A 382 24.32 -11.27 -2.49
CA SER A 382 24.75 -11.46 -3.87
C SER A 382 26.02 -10.66 -4.19
N VAL A 383 26.75 -11.09 -5.21
CA VAL A 383 27.79 -10.26 -5.84
C VAL A 383 27.12 -8.98 -6.37
N PRO A 384 27.73 -7.78 -6.21
CA PRO A 384 27.27 -6.56 -6.85
C PRO A 384 27.10 -6.77 -8.34
N CYS A 385 25.92 -6.43 -8.85
CA CYS A 385 25.71 -6.32 -10.27
C CYS A 385 26.02 -4.89 -10.70
N LYS A 386 27.12 -4.71 -11.44
CA LYS A 386 27.53 -3.42 -11.99
C LYS A 386 26.59 -3.01 -13.11
N THR A 387 26.06 -1.78 -13.03
CA THR A 387 25.10 -1.28 -14.02
C THR A 387 25.78 -0.72 -15.28
N GLY A 388 27.09 -0.46 -15.21
CA GLY A 388 27.85 0.25 -16.25
C GLY A 388 27.62 1.77 -16.25
N THR A 389 26.83 2.30 -15.32
CA THR A 389 26.59 3.74 -15.16
C THR A 389 27.61 4.34 -14.21
N PHE A 390 28.26 5.42 -14.65
CA PHE A 390 29.22 6.20 -13.85
C PHE A 390 28.64 7.55 -13.47
N VAL A 391 28.93 7.99 -12.26
CA VAL A 391 28.52 9.29 -11.73
C VAL A 391 29.69 9.97 -11.04
N HIS A 392 29.86 11.26 -11.33
CA HIS A 392 30.85 12.14 -10.77
C HIS A 392 30.22 12.95 -9.64
N LYS A 393 30.82 12.93 -8.44
CA LYS A 393 30.49 13.88 -7.39
C LYS A 393 31.55 15.00 -7.40
N PRO A 394 31.16 16.26 -7.68
CA PRO A 394 32.08 17.38 -7.71
C PRO A 394 32.65 17.73 -6.33
#